data_AF-A0A2V8HYH5-F1
#
_entry.id   AF-A0A2V8HYH5-F1
#
_cell.length_a   1.000
_cell.length_b   1.000
_cell.length_c   1.000
_cell.angle_alpha   90.00
_cell.angle_beta   90.00
_cell.angle_gamma   90.00
#
_symmetry.space_group_name_H-M   'P 1'
#
loop_
_entity.id
_entity.type
_entity.pdbx_description
1 polymer ?
#
loop_
_entity_poly.entity_id
_entity_poly.type
_entity_poly.pdbx_seq_one_letter_code
_entity_poly.pdbx_strand_id
1 'polypeptide(L)'
;MAGAPHGRCALPMSVPDGLRRRHDRIDGCGSVTPAEWEQWTREFAKVMPAPEYVIEDVPITDPIFHQMFEVKRVPQVSNIRFWRATGGASTSERGAESATVHFGAIRDKHRRIIAVMTHNTDISDSWERETDDPGFFQQFSPDGYALGIDVVLYALTH
;
A
#
# COMPACT_ATOMS: atom_id res chain seq x y z
N MET A 1 26.39 -9.86 5.28
CA MET A 1 26.53 -8.39 5.29
C MET A 1 25.18 -7.80 5.65
N ALA A 2 25.20 -6.73 6.44
CA ALA A 2 24.13 -6.27 7.34
C ALA A 2 22.80 -5.89 6.66
N GLY A 3 21.71 -6.10 7.40
CA GLY A 3 20.31 -5.91 6.98
C GLY A 3 19.89 -4.46 6.74
N ALA A 4 18.85 -4.34 5.92
CA ALA A 4 18.18 -3.08 5.59
C ALA A 4 17.48 -2.48 6.83
N PRO A 5 17.57 -1.16 7.07
CA PRO A 5 16.82 -0.53 8.14
C PRO A 5 15.38 -0.29 7.67
N HIS A 6 14.43 -0.88 8.39
CA HIS A 6 13.00 -0.59 8.28
C HIS A 6 12.75 0.88 8.67
N GLY A 7 12.43 1.72 7.68
CA GLY A 7 12.11 3.14 7.86
C GLY A 7 10.68 3.30 8.40
N ARG A 8 10.54 3.94 9.57
CA ARG A 8 9.25 4.39 10.09
C ARG A 8 8.86 5.68 9.36
N CYS A 9 7.69 5.71 8.73
CA CYS A 9 7.08 6.95 8.22
C CYS A 9 6.50 7.75 9.39
N ALA A 10 7.11 8.89 9.71
CA ALA A 10 6.46 9.94 10.48
C ALA A 10 5.83 10.96 9.51
N LEU A 11 4.54 11.23 9.69
CA LEU A 11 3.75 12.18 8.91
C LEU A 11 4.38 13.60 8.90
N PRO A 12 4.30 14.37 7.81
CA PRO A 12 4.54 15.80 7.89
C PRO A 12 3.41 16.44 8.69
N MET A 13 3.74 16.91 9.89
CA MET A 13 2.88 17.77 10.68
C MET A 13 2.78 19.14 10.02
N SER A 14 1.62 19.49 9.48
CA SER A 14 1.24 20.91 9.35
C SER A 14 0.77 21.40 10.73
N VAL A 15 1.73 21.65 11.62
CA VAL A 15 1.52 22.35 12.90
C VAL A 15 2.15 23.74 12.77
N PRO A 16 1.51 24.82 13.29
CA PRO A 16 1.88 26.20 12.98
C PRO A 16 3.34 26.55 13.36
N ASP A 17 3.94 27.41 12.54
CA ASP A 17 5.32 27.87 12.64
C ASP A 17 5.70 28.34 14.06
N GLY A 18 6.57 27.58 14.72
CA GLY A 18 7.08 27.99 16.04
C GLY A 18 8.23 27.18 16.63
N LEU A 19 8.58 26.00 16.09
CA LEU A 19 9.62 25.18 16.70
C LEU A 19 10.48 24.39 15.70
N ARG A 20 10.97 25.07 14.66
CA ARG A 20 12.06 24.54 13.81
C ARG A 20 13.36 24.53 14.62
N ARG A 21 13.78 23.41 15.23
CA ARG A 21 15.19 22.99 15.26
C ARG A 21 15.34 21.49 15.46
N ARG A 22 16.13 20.90 14.57
CA ARG A 22 16.62 19.51 14.48
C ARG A 22 15.58 18.49 14.00
N HIS A 23 15.53 18.27 12.69
CA HIS A 23 15.37 16.96 12.04
C HIS A 23 15.48 17.18 10.53
N ASP A 24 16.70 17.42 10.03
CA ASP A 24 17.00 17.26 8.61
C ASP A 24 17.46 15.82 8.41
N ARG A 25 16.81 15.13 7.45
CA ARG A 25 17.21 13.91 6.73
C ARG A 25 16.16 12.79 6.80
N ILE A 26 15.16 12.83 5.92
CA ILE A 26 14.46 11.63 5.43
C ILE A 26 14.14 11.82 3.93
N ASP A 27 15.05 11.35 3.06
CA ASP A 27 14.87 11.18 1.60
C ASP A 27 14.48 9.72 1.29
N GLY A 28 13.45 9.18 1.96
CA GLY A 28 13.18 7.74 1.99
C GLY A 28 11.84 7.27 1.42
N CYS A 29 10.89 8.16 1.15
CA CYS A 29 9.58 7.79 0.60
C CYS A 29 9.59 8.05 -0.91
N GLY A 30 10.15 7.12 -1.68
CA GLY A 30 10.14 7.19 -3.13
C GLY A 30 8.73 7.00 -3.67
N SER A 31 8.32 7.89 -4.59
CA SER A 31 7.25 7.67 -5.58
C SER A 31 5.86 7.29 -5.06
N VAL A 32 5.38 7.98 -4.04
CA VAL A 32 3.93 8.07 -3.80
C VAL A 32 3.42 9.29 -4.57
N THR A 33 2.27 9.21 -5.26
CA THR A 33 1.68 10.42 -5.87
C THR A 33 1.39 11.40 -4.73
N PRO A 34 2.10 12.54 -4.65
CA PRO A 34 2.14 13.28 -3.38
C PRO A 34 0.76 13.75 -2.93
N ALA A 35 -0.11 14.10 -3.88
CA ALA A 35 -1.44 14.63 -3.62
C ALA A 35 -2.46 13.59 -3.14
N GLU A 36 -2.49 12.39 -3.72
CA GLU A 36 -3.50 11.38 -3.34
C GLU A 36 -3.21 10.84 -1.95
N TRP A 37 -1.92 10.64 -1.64
CA TRP A 37 -1.50 10.24 -0.30
C TRP A 37 -1.66 11.33 0.75
N GLU A 38 -1.35 12.58 0.43
CA GLU A 38 -1.61 13.70 1.34
C GLU A 38 -3.10 13.83 1.63
N GLN A 39 -3.96 13.66 0.62
CA GLN A 39 -5.40 13.64 0.83
C GLN A 39 -5.84 12.46 1.71
N TRP A 40 -5.41 11.25 1.38
CA TRP A 40 -5.74 10.06 2.13
C TRP A 40 -5.35 10.20 3.61
N THR A 41 -4.09 10.55 3.88
CA THR A 41 -3.56 10.69 5.24
C THR A 41 -4.25 11.80 6.02
N ARG A 42 -4.55 12.94 5.40
CA ARG A 42 -5.28 14.05 6.03
C ARG A 42 -6.70 13.66 6.44
N GLU A 43 -7.43 12.95 5.59
CA GLU A 43 -8.79 12.52 5.89
C GLU A 43 -8.81 11.38 6.91
N PHE A 44 -7.88 10.42 6.78
CA PHE A 44 -7.77 9.30 7.70
C PHE A 44 -7.37 9.75 9.13
N ALA A 45 -6.53 10.78 9.24
CA ALA A 45 -6.14 11.36 10.53
C ALA A 45 -7.31 11.95 11.33
N LYS A 46 -8.46 12.25 10.69
CA LYS A 46 -9.67 12.71 11.38
C LYS A 46 -10.34 11.61 12.20
N VAL A 47 -10.18 10.34 11.78
CA VAL A 47 -10.79 9.17 12.43
C VAL A 47 -9.78 8.36 13.24
N MET A 48 -8.52 8.36 12.84
CA MET A 48 -7.42 7.66 13.51
C MET A 48 -6.23 8.61 13.67
N PRO A 49 -6.22 9.45 14.72
CA PRO A 49 -5.22 10.49 14.88
C PRO A 49 -3.87 9.97 15.39
N ALA A 50 -2.79 10.62 14.97
CA ALA A 50 -1.47 10.45 15.56
C ALA A 50 -1.42 10.94 17.01
N PRO A 51 -0.47 10.45 17.85
CA PRO A 51 0.57 9.46 17.54
C PRO A 51 0.13 8.01 17.72
N GLU A 52 -1.12 7.75 18.12
CA GLU A 52 -1.61 6.41 18.44
C GLU A 52 -1.73 5.54 17.17
N TYR A 53 -2.17 6.14 16.06
CA TYR A 53 -2.39 5.46 14.79
C TYR A 53 -1.41 5.95 13.74
N VAL A 54 -0.26 5.27 13.65
CA VAL A 54 0.77 5.54 12.66
C VAL A 54 0.63 4.57 11.50
N ILE A 55 0.62 5.10 10.28
CA ILE A 55 0.72 4.31 9.06
C ILE A 55 2.18 3.88 8.87
N GLU A 56 2.40 2.58 8.79
CA GLU A 56 3.70 1.98 8.49
C GLU A 56 3.64 1.11 7.23
N ASP A 57 4.71 1.10 6.44
CA ASP A 57 4.87 0.12 5.37
C ASP A 57 5.00 -1.28 5.97
N VAL A 58 4.24 -2.23 5.41
CA VAL A 58 4.25 -3.62 5.87
C VAL A 58 5.34 -4.39 5.11
N PRO A 59 6.34 -4.96 5.81
CA PRO A 59 7.36 -5.78 5.15
C PRO A 59 6.73 -7.07 4.64
N ILE A 60 7.24 -7.61 3.53
CA ILE A 60 6.71 -8.84 2.93
C ILE A 60 6.78 -10.06 3.86
N THR A 61 7.62 -10.01 4.90
CA THR A 61 7.76 -11.04 5.93
C THR A 61 6.65 -11.00 6.99
N ASP A 62 5.72 -10.04 6.92
CA ASP A 62 4.62 -9.94 7.88
C ASP A 62 3.63 -11.09 7.70
N PRO A 63 3.06 -11.66 8.78
CA PRO A 63 2.14 -12.78 8.67
C PRO A 63 0.94 -12.54 7.74
N ILE A 64 0.52 -11.29 7.51
CA ILE A 64 -0.57 -10.98 6.56
C ILE A 64 -0.30 -11.47 5.12
N PHE A 65 0.96 -11.75 4.76
CA PHE A 65 1.37 -12.27 3.44
C PHE A 65 1.63 -13.79 3.42
N HIS A 66 1.38 -14.46 4.55
CA HIS A 66 1.72 -15.88 4.78
C HIS A 66 0.56 -16.60 5.51
N GLN A 67 -0.67 -16.46 5.01
CA GLN A 67 -1.83 -17.14 5.60
C GLN A 67 -2.11 -18.45 4.88
N MET A 68 -2.96 -18.43 3.86
CA MET A 68 -3.22 -19.60 3.02
C MET A 68 -2.23 -19.67 1.86
N PHE A 69 -1.81 -18.51 1.36
CA PHE A 69 -0.85 -18.39 0.27
C PHE A 69 0.48 -17.84 0.75
N GLU A 70 1.49 -17.97 -0.12
CA GLU A 70 2.81 -17.38 0.08
C GLU A 70 2.95 -16.19 -0.87
N VAL A 71 2.55 -15.01 -0.40
CA VAL A 71 2.57 -13.78 -1.19
C VAL A 71 3.99 -13.20 -1.18
N LYS A 72 4.69 -13.32 -2.30
CA LYS A 72 6.11 -12.89 -2.42
C LYS A 72 6.30 -11.41 -2.72
N ARG A 73 5.24 -10.74 -3.15
CA ARG A 73 5.19 -9.30 -3.43
C ARG A 73 3.75 -8.82 -3.44
N VAL A 74 3.54 -7.55 -3.14
CA VAL A 74 2.24 -6.91 -3.34
C VAL A 74 2.06 -6.69 -4.85
N PRO A 75 0.96 -7.16 -5.48
CA PRO A 75 0.79 -7.05 -6.92
C PRO A 75 0.57 -5.61 -7.36
N GLN A 76 1.20 -5.24 -8.49
CA GLN A 76 0.94 -3.96 -9.15
C GLN A 76 -0.16 -4.15 -10.19
N VAL A 77 -1.39 -3.83 -9.81
CA VAL A 77 -2.58 -3.95 -10.66
C VAL A 77 -2.93 -2.57 -11.17
N SER A 78 -3.22 -2.49 -12.47
CA SER A 78 -3.77 -1.29 -13.08
C SER A 78 -5.25 -1.45 -13.31
N ASN A 79 -5.99 -0.35 -13.32
CA ASN A 79 -7.37 -0.35 -13.74
C ASN A 79 -7.53 -0.89 -15.18
N ILE A 80 -8.67 -1.52 -15.42
CA ILE A 80 -8.98 -2.16 -16.71
C ILE A 80 -8.97 -1.20 -17.91
N ARG A 81 -9.27 0.10 -17.72
CA ARG A 81 -9.30 1.09 -18.80
C ARG A 81 -7.88 1.43 -19.27
N PHE A 82 -6.97 1.65 -18.33
CA PHE A 82 -5.56 1.91 -18.62
C PHE A 82 -4.88 0.70 -19.23
N TRP A 83 -5.16 -0.51 -18.69
CA TRP A 83 -4.71 -1.77 -19.28
C TRP A 83 -5.07 -1.87 -20.76
N ARG A 84 -6.35 -1.66 -21.12
CA ARG A 84 -6.82 -1.72 -22.50
C ARG A 84 -6.20 -0.63 -23.37
N ALA A 85 -6.08 0.59 -22.85
CA ALA A 85 -5.51 1.71 -23.60
C ALA A 85 -4.03 1.51 -23.94
N THR A 86 -3.28 0.84 -23.07
CA THR A 86 -1.85 0.55 -23.28
C THR A 86 -1.58 -0.82 -23.90
N GLY A 87 -2.62 -1.65 -24.09
CA GLY A 87 -2.46 -3.05 -24.49
C GLY A 87 -1.63 -3.87 -23.48
N GLY A 88 -1.71 -3.50 -22.20
CA GLY A 88 -0.94 -4.14 -21.12
C GLY A 88 0.55 -3.80 -21.09
N ALA A 89 1.01 -2.79 -21.85
CA ALA A 89 2.41 -2.38 -21.87
C ALA A 89 2.89 -1.70 -20.58
N SER A 90 1.98 -1.23 -19.74
CA SER A 90 2.29 -0.61 -18.45
C SER A 90 1.17 -0.87 -17.46
N THR A 91 1.54 -0.93 -16.18
CA THR A 91 0.61 -0.93 -15.04
C THR A 91 0.70 0.34 -14.21
N SER A 92 1.59 1.26 -14.59
CA SER A 92 1.79 2.51 -13.88
C SER A 92 1.01 3.65 -14.54
N GLU A 93 -0.12 4.00 -13.96
CA GLU A 93 -1.12 4.89 -14.56
C GLU A 93 -0.71 6.36 -14.60
N ARG A 94 0.17 6.75 -13.66
CA ARG A 94 0.77 8.09 -13.53
C ARG A 94 2.29 8.04 -13.78
N GLY A 95 2.76 7.09 -14.59
CA GLY A 95 4.16 7.01 -15.00
C GLY A 95 5.10 6.72 -13.83
N ALA A 96 6.12 7.55 -13.60
CA ALA A 96 7.06 7.30 -12.51
C ALA A 96 6.41 7.45 -11.11
N GLU A 97 5.33 8.21 -10.99
CA GLU A 97 4.69 8.52 -9.70
C GLU A 97 3.87 7.37 -9.12
N SER A 98 3.40 6.45 -9.97
CA SER A 98 2.67 5.25 -9.56
C SER A 98 3.44 3.96 -9.83
N ALA A 99 4.75 4.04 -10.08
CA ALA A 99 5.54 2.87 -10.47
C ALA A 99 5.80 1.90 -9.31
N THR A 100 5.68 2.39 -8.08
CA THR A 100 5.96 1.63 -6.85
C THR A 100 4.68 1.41 -6.07
N VAL A 101 4.40 0.15 -5.72
CA VAL A 101 3.28 -0.23 -4.87
C VAL A 101 3.63 0.01 -3.41
N HIS A 102 2.70 0.55 -2.65
CA HIS A 102 2.81 0.65 -1.20
C HIS A 102 1.66 -0.11 -0.54
N PHE A 103 2.02 -0.95 0.44
CA PHE A 103 1.07 -1.64 1.29
C PHE A 103 1.32 -1.15 2.72
N GLY A 104 0.49 -0.21 3.14
CA GLY A 104 0.54 0.38 4.47
C GLY A 104 -0.42 -0.31 5.41
N ALA A 105 -0.10 -0.31 6.70
CA ALA A 105 -1.01 -0.73 7.75
C ALA A 105 -0.95 0.19 8.96
N ILE A 106 -2.03 0.16 9.74
CA ILE A 106 -2.08 0.70 11.10
C ILE A 106 -2.26 -0.48 12.04
N ARG A 107 -1.53 -0.44 13.16
CA ARG A 107 -1.59 -1.47 14.19
C ARG A 107 -2.13 -0.94 15.50
N ASP A 108 -2.82 -1.81 16.22
CA ASP A 108 -3.20 -1.54 17.60
C ASP A 108 -2.03 -1.73 18.58
N LYS A 109 -2.28 -1.47 19.87
CA LYS A 109 -1.31 -1.67 20.96
C LYS A 109 -0.83 -3.12 21.12
N HIS A 110 -1.57 -4.09 20.56
CA HIS A 110 -1.21 -5.51 20.55
C HIS A 110 -0.48 -5.92 19.27
N ARG A 111 -0.09 -4.95 18.43
CA ARG A 111 0.64 -5.12 17.15
C ARG A 111 -0.20 -5.82 16.06
N ARG A 112 -1.52 -5.86 16.22
CA ARG A 112 -2.44 -6.43 15.22
C ARG A 112 -2.83 -5.37 14.21
N ILE A 113 -2.90 -5.75 12.94
CA ILE A 113 -3.33 -4.83 11.88
C ILE A 113 -4.83 -4.56 12.04
N ILE A 114 -5.20 -3.27 12.13
CA ILE A 114 -6.59 -2.82 12.23
C ILE A 114 -7.07 -2.03 11.01
N ALA A 115 -6.14 -1.63 10.15
CA ALA A 115 -6.43 -1.05 8.84
C ALA A 115 -5.29 -1.38 7.88
N VAL A 116 -5.63 -1.74 6.65
CA VAL A 116 -4.70 -1.91 5.52
C VAL A 116 -5.05 -0.91 4.43
N MET A 117 -4.05 -0.45 3.71
CA MET A 117 -4.23 0.51 2.62
C MET A 117 -3.25 0.13 1.52
N THR A 118 -3.78 -0.02 0.31
CA THR A 118 -2.99 -0.30 -0.88
C THR A 118 -2.95 0.96 -1.73
N HIS A 119 -1.74 1.42 -2.04
CA HIS A 119 -1.54 2.65 -2.82
C HIS A 119 -0.74 2.36 -4.08
N ASN A 120 -1.02 3.15 -5.13
CA ASN A 120 -0.51 2.99 -6.49
C ASN A 120 -0.88 1.66 -7.19
N THR A 121 -1.78 0.86 -6.61
CA THR A 121 -2.27 -0.41 -7.16
C THR A 121 -3.80 -0.45 -7.05
N ASP A 122 -4.47 -0.78 -8.15
CA ASP A 122 -5.91 -1.06 -8.18
C ASP A 122 -6.15 -2.55 -7.85
N ILE A 123 -5.63 -2.99 -6.70
CA ILE A 123 -5.61 -4.42 -6.36
C ILE A 123 -7.01 -5.06 -6.39
N SER A 124 -8.08 -4.32 -6.07
CA SER A 124 -9.46 -4.79 -6.12
C SER A 124 -9.94 -5.11 -7.55
N ASP A 125 -9.39 -4.46 -8.56
CA ASP A 125 -9.76 -4.68 -9.96
C ASP A 125 -9.40 -6.11 -10.41
N SER A 126 -8.41 -6.75 -9.77
CA SER A 126 -8.07 -8.16 -10.03
C SER A 126 -9.18 -9.17 -9.70
N TRP A 127 -10.22 -8.74 -8.98
CA TRP A 127 -11.36 -9.52 -8.52
C TRP A 127 -12.64 -8.97 -9.16
N GLU A 128 -12.76 -7.63 -9.21
CA GLU A 128 -13.93 -6.94 -9.77
C GLU A 128 -14.03 -7.07 -11.30
N ARG A 129 -12.89 -7.29 -11.99
CA ARG A 129 -12.78 -7.29 -13.45
C ARG A 129 -12.30 -8.60 -14.05
N GLU A 130 -12.33 -9.70 -13.29
CA GLU A 130 -11.77 -10.99 -13.72
C GLU A 130 -12.35 -11.50 -15.07
N THR A 131 -13.61 -11.16 -15.37
CA THR A 131 -14.29 -11.61 -16.60
C THR A 131 -14.18 -10.65 -17.77
N ASP A 132 -13.62 -9.46 -17.55
CA ASP A 132 -13.66 -8.37 -18.53
C ASP A 132 -12.64 -8.56 -19.66
N ASP A 133 -11.51 -9.20 -19.37
CA ASP A 133 -10.44 -9.47 -20.33
C ASP A 133 -9.59 -10.68 -19.89
N PRO A 134 -9.46 -11.74 -20.73
CA PRO A 134 -8.70 -12.93 -20.35
C PRO A 134 -7.21 -12.68 -20.08
N GLY A 135 -6.61 -11.69 -20.74
CA GLY A 135 -5.21 -11.31 -20.51
C GLY A 135 -5.05 -10.58 -19.17
N PHE A 136 -5.99 -9.69 -18.85
CA PHE A 136 -6.06 -9.03 -17.55
C PHE A 136 -6.18 -10.04 -16.41
N PHE A 137 -7.10 -11.01 -16.55
CA PHE A 137 -7.27 -12.10 -15.60
C PHE A 137 -5.96 -12.84 -15.34
N GLN A 138 -5.32 -13.33 -16.41
CA GLN A 138 -4.08 -14.10 -16.31
C GLN A 138 -2.95 -13.31 -15.65
N GLN A 139 -2.92 -11.99 -15.85
CA GLN A 139 -1.88 -11.12 -15.34
C GLN A 139 -2.06 -10.74 -13.87
N PHE A 140 -3.30 -10.52 -13.40
CA PHE A 140 -3.54 -9.92 -12.08
C PHE A 140 -4.35 -10.77 -11.12
N SER A 141 -5.36 -11.51 -11.60
CA SER A 141 -6.35 -12.15 -10.74
C SER A 141 -5.75 -13.20 -9.79
N PRO A 142 -4.87 -14.14 -10.22
CA PRO A 142 -4.29 -15.12 -9.30
C PRO A 142 -3.53 -14.50 -8.13
N ASP A 143 -2.66 -13.54 -8.41
CA ASP A 143 -1.86 -12.85 -7.38
C ASP A 143 -2.74 -11.96 -6.49
N GLY A 144 -3.76 -11.32 -7.07
CA GLY A 144 -4.75 -10.52 -6.36
C GLY A 144 -5.62 -11.34 -5.40
N TYR A 145 -6.09 -12.52 -5.82
CA TYR A 145 -6.80 -13.45 -4.95
C TYR A 145 -5.94 -13.94 -3.80
N ALA A 146 -4.67 -14.27 -4.06
CA ALA A 146 -3.76 -14.75 -3.03
C ALA A 146 -3.62 -13.71 -1.91
N LEU A 147 -3.30 -12.46 -2.27
CA LEU A 147 -3.22 -11.36 -1.30
C LEU A 147 -4.56 -11.08 -0.62
N GLY A 148 -5.64 -11.05 -1.39
CA GLY A 148 -6.98 -10.78 -0.90
C GLY A 148 -7.46 -11.77 0.15
N ILE A 149 -7.30 -13.06 -0.15
CA ILE A 149 -7.66 -14.16 0.75
C ILE A 149 -6.81 -14.10 2.01
N ASP A 150 -5.51 -13.86 1.89
CA ASP A 150 -4.63 -13.78 3.06
C ASP A 150 -4.96 -12.58 3.96
N VAL A 151 -5.29 -11.41 3.40
CA VAL A 151 -5.76 -10.25 4.19
C VAL A 151 -7.02 -10.59 4.97
N VAL A 152 -8.00 -11.25 4.35
CA VAL A 152 -9.24 -11.67 5.02
C VAL A 152 -8.96 -12.71 6.11
N LEU A 153 -8.14 -13.71 5.81
CA LEU A 153 -7.77 -14.75 6.77
C LEU A 153 -7.00 -14.18 7.97
N TYR A 154 -6.10 -13.23 7.74
CA TYR A 154 -5.40 -12.53 8.81
C TYR A 154 -6.39 -11.82 9.74
N ALA A 155 -7.34 -11.07 9.16
CA ALA A 155 -8.36 -10.34 9.91
C ALA A 155 -9.29 -11.24 10.74
N LEU A 156 -9.46 -12.50 10.33
CA LEU A 156 -10.28 -13.49 11.05
C LEU A 156 -9.50 -14.28 12.11
N THR A 157 -8.17 -14.24 12.09
CA THR A 157 -7.32 -15.10 12.92
C THR A 157 -6.44 -14.34 13.93
N HIS A 158 -6.35 -13.01 13.85
CA HIS A 158 -5.52 -12.15 14.72
C HIS A 158 -6.35 -11.03 15.37
#